data_AF-A0A7V9SN25-F1
#
_entry.id   AF-A0A7V9SN25-F1
#
_cell.length_a   1.000
_cell.length_b   1.000
_cell.length_c   1.000
_cell.angle_alpha   90.00
_cell.angle_beta   90.00
_cell.angle_gamma   90.00
#
_symmetry.space_group_name_H-M   'P 1'
#
loop_
_entity.id
_entity.type
_entity.pdbx_description
1 polymer ?
#
loop_
_entity_poly.entity_id
_entity_poly.type
_entity_poly.pdbx_seq_one_letter_code
_entity_poly.pdbx_strand_id
1 'polypeptide(L)'
;MFERFTENARAVLVRAGTLARDEKSPAIRRHHMLIGLLEDAERRSDGVPALILADADTDLAGLRERLFESLRGSETATATAGGKQPFSSGAKKALELALREALSLGHNYIGCEHLLLSILRSADGPLEATLGGSNLKYGTTREYLRNYRPAGGGRRRRFGRGPGGRHTRAVEDVLERAQRRALSERAVNTGDLLVALAEGEGTHFATLTAGASLPDASTLGAEANKLVEAKAPDGALDAVRLDPKSGAVTIKDPALAAAFMKAFESGAFKADDADH
;
A
#
# COMPACT_ATOMS: atom_id res chain seq x y z
N MET A 1 -3.17 -20.37 -1.07
CA MET A 1 -2.19 -20.00 -0.02
C MET A 1 -1.70 -18.54 -0.14
N PHE A 2 -1.45 -18.00 -1.35
CA PHE A 2 -0.83 -16.67 -1.53
C PHE A 2 -1.78 -15.46 -1.65
N GLU A 3 -3.09 -15.66 -1.59
CA GLU A 3 -4.08 -14.60 -1.87
C GLU A 3 -4.00 -13.40 -0.91
N ARG A 4 -3.55 -13.63 0.32
CA ARG A 4 -3.39 -12.58 1.34
C ARG A 4 -2.04 -11.86 1.26
N PHE A 5 -1.07 -12.38 0.52
CA PHE A 5 0.23 -11.75 0.40
C PHE A 5 0.15 -10.50 -0.48
N THR A 6 0.95 -9.49 -0.19
CA THR A 6 1.17 -8.39 -1.14
C THR A 6 1.95 -8.89 -2.35
N GLU A 7 1.92 -8.12 -3.43
CA GLU A 7 2.72 -8.43 -4.63
C GLU A 7 4.21 -8.53 -4.31
N ASN A 8 4.74 -7.57 -3.54
CA ASN A 8 6.13 -7.57 -3.12
C ASN A 8 6.46 -8.78 -2.24
N ALA A 9 5.58 -9.13 -1.30
CA ALA A 9 5.79 -10.31 -0.46
C ALA A 9 5.77 -11.60 -1.29
N ARG A 10 4.93 -11.69 -2.34
CA ARG A 10 5.00 -12.79 -3.30
C ARG A 10 6.31 -12.79 -4.08
N ALA A 11 6.77 -11.64 -4.55
CA ALA A 11 8.03 -11.50 -5.28
C ALA A 11 9.22 -11.96 -4.42
N VAL A 12 9.27 -11.59 -3.14
CA VAL A 12 10.26 -12.08 -2.17
C VAL A 12 10.25 -13.60 -2.06
N LEU A 13 9.07 -14.23 -1.97
CA LEU A 13 8.97 -15.68 -1.86
C LEU A 13 9.30 -16.41 -3.17
N VAL A 14 9.01 -15.80 -4.32
CA VAL A 14 9.46 -16.29 -5.63
C VAL A 14 11.00 -16.21 -5.71
N ARG A 15 11.57 -15.08 -5.31
CA ARG A 15 13.04 -14.89 -5.24
C ARG A 15 13.69 -15.91 -4.32
N ALA A 16 13.12 -16.16 -3.15
CA ALA A 16 13.58 -17.21 -2.24
C ALA A 16 13.59 -18.60 -2.90
N GLY A 17 12.59 -18.90 -3.73
CA GLY A 17 12.54 -20.13 -4.52
C GLY A 17 13.61 -20.22 -5.60
N THR A 18 13.93 -19.10 -6.26
CA THR A 18 15.04 -19.01 -7.21
C THR A 18 16.38 -19.21 -6.51
N LEU A 19 16.63 -18.50 -5.41
CA LEU A 19 17.86 -18.65 -4.62
C LEU A 19 18.07 -20.09 -4.16
N ALA A 20 17.02 -20.75 -3.66
CA ALA A 20 17.11 -22.13 -3.22
C ALA A 20 17.42 -23.10 -4.38
N ARG A 21 16.91 -22.81 -5.58
CA ARG A 21 17.24 -23.57 -6.80
C ARG A 21 18.69 -23.37 -7.23
N ASP A 22 19.16 -22.13 -7.21
CA ASP A 22 20.53 -21.79 -7.61
C ASP A 22 21.55 -22.38 -6.65
N GLU A 23 21.23 -22.39 -5.34
CA GLU A 23 21.99 -23.08 -4.29
C GLU A 23 21.89 -24.62 -4.36
N LYS A 24 21.03 -25.16 -5.24
CA LYS A 24 20.68 -26.60 -5.29
C LYS A 24 20.20 -27.14 -3.94
N SER A 25 19.56 -26.30 -3.14
CA SER A 25 18.96 -26.69 -1.85
C SER A 25 17.91 -27.78 -2.05
N PRO A 26 17.61 -28.63 -1.06
CA PRO A 26 16.43 -29.51 -1.12
C PRO A 26 15.12 -28.72 -0.87
N ALA A 27 15.19 -27.53 -0.27
CA ALA A 27 14.03 -26.79 0.21
C ALA A 27 14.28 -25.28 0.32
N ILE A 28 13.20 -24.51 0.22
CA ILE A 28 13.20 -23.07 0.51
C ILE A 28 13.28 -22.89 2.04
N ARG A 29 14.43 -22.40 2.52
CA ARG A 29 14.73 -22.13 3.94
C ARG A 29 14.44 -20.67 4.30
N ARG A 30 14.35 -20.36 5.61
CA ARG A 30 14.22 -18.99 6.13
C ARG A 30 15.37 -18.08 5.65
N HIS A 31 16.57 -18.62 5.50
CA HIS A 31 17.73 -17.92 4.91
C HIS A 31 17.40 -17.38 3.51
N HIS A 32 16.88 -18.20 2.59
CA HIS A 32 16.47 -17.75 1.26
C HIS A 32 15.38 -16.68 1.31
N MET A 33 14.42 -16.83 2.23
CA MET A 33 13.36 -15.83 2.42
C MET A 33 13.93 -14.50 2.92
N LEU A 34 14.87 -14.54 3.86
CA LEU A 34 15.51 -13.34 4.40
C LEU A 34 16.39 -12.67 3.34
N ILE A 35 17.22 -13.41 2.61
CA ILE A 35 18.03 -12.87 1.51
C ILE A 35 17.13 -12.20 0.47
N GLY A 36 16.07 -12.88 0.01
CA GLY A 36 15.14 -12.29 -0.95
C GLY A 36 14.45 -11.02 -0.44
N LEU A 37 14.25 -10.89 0.87
CA LEU A 37 13.71 -9.71 1.52
C LEU A 37 14.73 -8.58 1.61
N LEU A 38 16.00 -8.88 1.95
CA LEU A 38 17.09 -7.90 1.96
C LEU A 38 17.33 -7.32 0.57
N GLU A 39 17.39 -8.17 -0.47
CA GLU A 39 17.54 -7.73 -1.86
C GLU A 39 16.34 -6.88 -2.35
N ASP A 40 15.16 -7.14 -1.82
CA ASP A 40 13.97 -6.35 -2.11
C ASP A 40 13.97 -5.01 -1.39
N ALA A 41 14.51 -4.94 -0.17
CA ALA A 41 14.74 -3.71 0.56
C ALA A 41 15.82 -2.83 -0.09
N GLU A 42 16.90 -3.42 -0.60
CA GLU A 42 17.94 -2.70 -1.35
C GLU A 42 17.39 -2.08 -2.65
N ARG A 43 16.51 -2.80 -3.35
CA ARG A 43 15.85 -2.29 -4.58
C ARG A 43 14.79 -1.23 -4.30
N ARG A 44 14.15 -1.26 -3.14
CA ARG A 44 12.97 -0.44 -2.81
C ARG A 44 13.15 0.24 -1.46
N SER A 45 13.86 1.36 -1.49
CA SER A 45 14.19 2.17 -0.30
C SER A 45 12.96 2.75 0.42
N ASP A 46 11.81 2.84 -0.25
CA ASP A 46 10.54 3.28 0.29
C ASP A 46 9.75 2.18 1.01
N GLY A 47 10.18 0.91 0.89
CA GLY A 47 9.52 -0.22 1.51
C GLY A 47 9.70 -0.24 3.03
N VAL A 48 8.64 -0.63 3.76
CA VAL A 48 8.68 -0.75 5.23
C VAL A 48 9.87 -1.59 5.74
N PRO A 49 10.26 -2.73 5.13
CA PRO A 49 11.48 -3.43 5.52
C PRO A 49 12.75 -2.60 5.35
N ALA A 50 12.89 -1.83 4.27
CA ALA A 50 14.06 -0.98 4.05
C ALA A 50 14.18 0.09 5.14
N LEU A 51 13.05 0.69 5.53
CA LEU A 51 13.00 1.65 6.63
C LEU A 51 13.40 1.02 7.97
N ILE A 52 12.91 -0.19 8.27
CA ILE A 52 13.30 -0.95 9.48
C ILE A 52 14.80 -1.24 9.47
N LEU A 53 15.34 -1.67 8.34
CA LEU A 53 16.76 -2.03 8.22
C LEU A 53 17.66 -0.81 8.36
N ALA A 54 17.23 0.34 7.82
CA ALA A 54 17.90 1.62 7.99
C ALA A 54 17.84 2.13 9.43
N ASP A 55 16.66 2.07 10.08
CA ASP A 55 16.48 2.45 11.49
C ASP A 55 17.32 1.59 12.44
N ALA A 56 17.42 0.29 12.13
CA ALA A 56 18.26 -0.63 12.87
C ALA A 56 19.76 -0.44 12.60
N ASP A 57 20.18 0.45 11.70
CA ASP A 57 21.58 0.61 11.27
C ASP A 57 22.21 -0.75 10.91
N THR A 58 21.46 -1.55 10.12
CA THR A 58 21.90 -2.89 9.75
C THR A 58 22.83 -2.82 8.54
N ASP A 59 24.06 -3.33 8.70
CA ASP A 59 24.93 -3.62 7.56
C ASP A 59 24.31 -4.72 6.69
N LEU A 60 23.58 -4.30 5.65
CA LEU A 60 22.89 -5.17 4.71
C LEU A 60 23.84 -6.07 3.93
N ALA A 61 24.96 -5.50 3.49
CA ALA A 61 25.95 -6.22 2.69
C ALA A 61 26.59 -7.34 3.52
N GLY A 62 27.07 -7.01 4.72
CA GLY A 62 27.67 -7.99 5.63
C GLY A 62 26.65 -9.02 6.13
N LEU A 63 25.41 -8.64 6.42
CA LEU A 63 24.37 -9.60 6.80
C LEU A 63 24.06 -10.56 5.65
N ARG A 64 23.93 -10.06 4.42
CA ARG A 64 23.68 -10.88 3.23
C ARG A 64 24.82 -11.86 2.99
N GLU A 65 26.07 -11.42 3.11
CA GLU A 65 27.24 -12.29 2.98
C GLU A 65 27.23 -13.42 4.02
N ARG A 66 27.00 -13.11 5.31
CA ARG A 66 26.90 -14.14 6.36
C ARG A 66 25.76 -15.13 6.11
N LEU A 67 24.62 -14.66 5.58
CA LEU A 67 23.50 -15.53 5.21
C LEU A 67 23.86 -16.48 4.07
N PHE A 68 24.56 -16.01 3.04
CA PHE A 68 25.07 -16.88 1.97
C PHE A 68 26.09 -17.88 2.49
N GLU A 69 26.97 -17.48 3.40
CA GLU A 69 27.95 -18.39 4.00
C GLU A 69 27.28 -19.48 4.85
N SER A 70 26.27 -19.11 5.66
CA SER A 70 25.50 -20.08 6.43
C SER A 70 24.71 -21.06 5.55
N LEU A 71 24.36 -20.68 4.31
CA LEU A 71 23.74 -21.59 3.34
C LEU A 71 24.77 -22.62 2.84
N ARG A 72 25.98 -22.17 2.46
CA ARG A 72 27.07 -23.01 1.93
C ARG A 72 27.55 -24.06 2.92
N GLY A 73 27.60 -23.75 4.23
CA GLY A 73 28.03 -24.70 5.27
C GLY A 73 27.05 -25.84 5.57
N SER A 74 25.92 -25.94 4.86
CA SER A 74 24.82 -26.89 5.13
C SER A 74 24.75 -28.02 4.10
N GLU A 75 25.86 -28.72 3.85
CA GLU A 75 25.99 -29.78 2.83
C GLU A 75 25.50 -31.18 3.26
N THR A 76 24.23 -31.35 3.66
CA THR A 76 23.73 -32.71 4.02
C THR A 76 22.38 -33.11 3.43
N ALA A 77 21.96 -32.54 2.30
CA ALA A 77 20.70 -32.98 1.69
C ALA A 77 20.79 -33.08 0.17
N THR A 78 20.64 -34.31 -0.31
CA THR A 78 20.51 -34.65 -1.73
C THR A 78 19.40 -33.82 -2.38
N ALA A 79 19.79 -32.99 -3.35
CA ALA A 79 18.88 -32.15 -4.12
C ALA A 79 17.79 -33.01 -4.79
N THR A 80 16.53 -32.64 -4.62
CA THR A 80 15.42 -33.23 -5.38
C THR A 80 15.49 -32.71 -6.82
N ALA A 81 15.79 -33.60 -7.77
CA ALA A 81 15.84 -33.29 -9.18
C ALA A 81 14.44 -32.87 -9.71
N GLY A 82 14.34 -31.66 -10.28
CA GLY A 82 13.32 -31.32 -11.29
C GLY A 82 12.03 -30.61 -10.85
N GLY A 83 11.84 -30.25 -9.57
CA GLY A 83 10.59 -29.64 -9.09
C GLY A 83 10.71 -28.22 -8.52
N LYS A 84 9.57 -27.56 -8.27
CA LYS A 84 9.52 -26.37 -7.40
C LYS A 84 9.88 -26.81 -5.97
N GLN A 85 10.95 -26.26 -5.41
CA GLN A 85 11.39 -26.67 -4.08
C GLN A 85 10.31 -26.41 -3.02
N PRO A 86 10.03 -27.40 -2.16
CA PRO A 86 9.10 -27.22 -1.05
C PRO A 86 9.69 -26.25 -0.02
N PHE A 87 8.84 -25.63 0.79
CA PHE A 87 9.31 -24.91 1.99
C PHE A 87 9.76 -25.88 3.08
N SER A 88 10.87 -25.58 3.75
CA SER A 88 11.30 -26.32 4.94
C SER A 88 10.28 -26.16 6.08
N SER A 89 10.35 -27.03 7.10
CA SER A 89 9.50 -26.91 8.30
C SER A 89 9.62 -25.54 8.96
N GLY A 90 10.85 -25.04 9.11
CA GLY A 90 11.13 -23.70 9.63
C GLY A 90 10.55 -22.58 8.77
N ALA A 91 10.62 -22.70 7.44
CA ALA A 91 10.04 -21.72 6.53
C ALA A 91 8.50 -21.73 6.56
N LYS A 92 7.87 -22.92 6.62
CA LYS A 92 6.41 -23.05 6.81
C LYS A 92 5.96 -22.39 8.11
N LYS A 93 6.67 -22.64 9.21
CA LYS A 93 6.43 -21.99 10.51
C LYS A 93 6.54 -20.47 10.41
N ALA A 94 7.54 -19.95 9.71
CA ALA A 94 7.68 -18.51 9.47
C ALA A 94 6.49 -17.95 8.65
N LEU A 95 6.00 -18.65 7.62
CA LEU A 95 4.84 -18.21 6.85
C LEU A 95 3.55 -18.16 7.70
N GLU A 96 3.33 -19.17 8.55
CA GLU A 96 2.21 -19.18 9.50
C GLU A 96 2.31 -18.05 10.52
N LEU A 97 3.51 -17.79 11.03
CA LEU A 97 3.75 -16.68 11.95
C LEU A 97 3.55 -15.33 11.25
N ALA A 98 3.89 -15.18 9.98
CA ALA A 98 3.66 -13.93 9.23
C ALA A 98 2.17 -13.58 9.18
N LEU A 99 1.31 -14.59 9.03
CA LEU A 99 -0.14 -14.40 9.12
C LEU A 99 -0.57 -13.95 10.52
N ARG A 100 -0.04 -14.57 11.58
CA ARG A 100 -0.33 -14.15 12.97
C ARG A 100 0.15 -12.72 13.23
N GLU A 101 1.32 -12.34 12.73
CA GLU A 101 1.83 -10.98 12.87
C GLU A 101 0.95 -9.97 12.14
N ALA A 102 0.55 -10.24 10.90
CA ALA A 102 -0.38 -9.40 10.15
C ALA A 102 -1.69 -9.17 10.92
N LEU A 103 -2.32 -10.25 11.39
CA LEU A 103 -3.58 -10.18 12.13
C LEU A 103 -3.45 -9.41 13.45
N SER A 104 -2.38 -9.65 14.20
CA SER A 104 -2.15 -8.97 15.49
C SER A 104 -1.81 -7.48 15.35
N LEU A 105 -1.32 -7.04 14.18
CA LEU A 105 -1.14 -5.63 13.82
C LEU A 105 -2.41 -5.02 13.19
N GLY A 106 -3.49 -5.79 13.03
CA GLY A 106 -4.72 -5.33 12.39
C GLY A 106 -4.63 -5.22 10.87
N HIS A 107 -3.60 -5.80 10.25
CA HIS A 107 -3.41 -5.81 8.81
C HIS A 107 -4.17 -6.99 8.17
N ASN A 108 -4.99 -6.69 7.17
CA ASN A 108 -5.76 -7.72 6.43
C ASN A 108 -4.93 -8.40 5.32
N TYR A 109 -3.70 -7.96 5.10
CA TYR A 109 -2.74 -8.49 4.12
C TYR A 109 -1.43 -8.91 4.80
N ILE A 110 -0.63 -9.72 4.10
CA ILE A 110 0.72 -10.15 4.52
C ILE A 110 1.77 -9.45 3.65
N GLY A 111 2.38 -8.39 4.18
CA GLY A 111 3.48 -7.67 3.56
C GLY A 111 4.86 -8.26 3.88
N CYS A 112 5.90 -7.62 3.36
CA CYS A 112 7.28 -8.01 3.59
C CYS A 112 7.69 -7.79 5.05
N GLU A 113 7.14 -6.76 5.70
CA GLU A 113 7.33 -6.48 7.12
C GLU A 113 6.85 -7.62 8.03
N HIS A 114 5.77 -8.31 7.66
CA HIS A 114 5.29 -9.48 8.41
C HIS A 114 6.16 -10.71 8.16
N LEU A 115 6.68 -10.87 6.94
CA LEU A 115 7.68 -11.90 6.63
C LEU A 115 8.96 -11.66 7.44
N LEU A 116 9.43 -10.42 7.51
CA LEU A 116 10.60 -10.06 8.31
C LEU A 116 10.39 -10.41 9.78
N LEU A 117 9.30 -9.94 10.39
CA LEU A 117 8.97 -10.26 11.78
C LEU A 117 8.89 -11.75 12.04
N SER A 118 8.26 -12.50 11.14
CA SER A 118 8.05 -13.92 11.34
C SER A 118 9.34 -14.73 11.22
N ILE A 119 10.23 -14.34 10.31
CA ILE A 119 11.58 -14.90 10.19
C ILE A 119 12.37 -14.63 11.46
N LEU A 120 12.39 -13.38 11.95
CA LEU A 120 13.10 -13.02 13.17
C LEU A 120 12.55 -13.75 14.40
N ARG A 121 11.23 -13.84 14.54
CA ARG A 121 10.56 -14.53 15.65
C ARG A 121 10.82 -16.03 15.67
N SER A 122 10.99 -16.62 14.49
CA SER A 122 11.20 -18.05 14.33
C SER A 122 12.62 -18.41 13.97
N ALA A 123 13.59 -17.49 14.12
CA ALA A 123 14.99 -17.83 13.94
C ALA A 123 15.38 -18.93 14.93
N ASP A 124 16.20 -19.87 14.48
CA ASP A 124 16.77 -20.94 15.29
C ASP A 124 18.21 -21.17 14.87
N GLY A 125 18.99 -21.77 15.78
CA GLY A 125 20.33 -22.31 15.54
C GLY A 125 21.14 -21.55 14.47
N PRO A 126 21.24 -22.06 13.23
CA PRO A 126 22.04 -21.43 12.17
C PRO A 126 21.61 -20.00 11.79
N LEU A 127 20.29 -19.74 11.70
CA LEU A 127 19.79 -18.42 11.34
C LEU A 127 19.97 -17.43 12.49
N GLU A 128 19.72 -17.89 13.72
CA GLU A 128 19.93 -17.08 14.92
C GLU A 128 21.41 -16.69 15.09
N ALA A 129 22.33 -17.63 14.87
CA ALA A 129 23.77 -17.36 14.88
C ALA A 129 24.17 -16.32 13.82
N THR A 130 23.61 -16.42 12.61
CA THR A 130 23.87 -15.47 11.51
C THR A 130 23.37 -14.05 11.83
N LEU A 131 22.21 -13.96 12.48
CA LEU A 131 21.59 -12.71 12.93
C LEU A 131 22.28 -12.12 14.17
N GLY A 132 22.98 -12.91 14.98
CA GLY A 132 23.60 -12.46 16.24
C GLY A 132 24.59 -11.30 16.07
N GLY A 133 25.21 -11.16 14.89
CA GLY A 133 26.09 -10.04 14.54
C GLY A 133 25.40 -8.86 13.85
N SER A 134 24.06 -8.80 13.83
CA SER A 134 23.31 -7.65 13.29
C SER A 134 22.44 -6.99 14.38
N ASN A 135 22.05 -5.73 14.11
CA ASN A 135 21.14 -4.97 14.96
C ASN A 135 19.66 -5.35 14.76
N LEU A 136 19.40 -6.29 13.85
CA LEU A 136 18.06 -6.68 13.45
C LEU A 136 17.47 -7.69 14.45
N LYS A 137 16.65 -7.20 15.39
CA LYS A 137 16.04 -8.02 16.44
C LYS A 137 14.52 -8.00 16.36
N TYR A 138 13.87 -9.12 16.68
CA TYR A 138 12.41 -9.22 16.65
C TYR A 138 11.73 -8.12 17.49
N GLY A 139 12.19 -7.91 18.73
CA GLY A 139 11.56 -6.96 19.65
C GLY A 139 11.58 -5.51 19.13
N THR A 140 12.76 -5.04 18.70
CA THR A 140 12.94 -3.68 18.18
C THR A 140 12.20 -3.50 16.86
N THR A 141 12.29 -4.47 15.93
CA THR A 141 11.53 -4.42 14.67
C THR A 141 10.02 -4.41 14.91
N ARG A 142 9.54 -5.16 15.90
CA ARG A 142 8.11 -5.22 16.22
C ARG A 142 7.62 -3.93 16.86
N GLU A 143 8.41 -3.34 17.73
CA GLU A 143 8.12 -2.04 18.32
C GLU A 143 8.10 -0.93 17.27
N TYR A 144 9.11 -0.92 16.39
CA TYR A 144 9.17 0.00 15.24
C TYR A 144 7.87 -0.07 14.44
N LEU A 145 7.41 -1.27 14.06
CA LEU A 145 6.18 -1.45 13.29
C LEU A 145 4.90 -1.04 14.03
N ARG A 146 4.86 -1.16 15.36
CA ARG A 146 3.71 -0.71 16.16
C ARG A 146 3.60 0.82 16.15
N ASN A 147 4.75 1.49 16.21
CA ASN A 147 4.87 2.95 16.27
C ASN A 147 4.95 3.58 14.88
N TYR A 148 5.25 2.78 13.85
CA TYR A 148 5.35 3.23 12.47
C TYR A 148 4.02 3.84 12.04
N ARG A 149 4.10 5.12 11.69
CA ARG A 149 3.04 5.88 11.03
C ARG A 149 3.60 6.22 9.66
N PRO A 150 3.10 5.63 8.57
CA PRO A 150 3.65 5.89 7.26
C PRO A 150 3.55 7.40 6.97
N ALA A 151 4.70 8.06 6.82
CA ALA A 151 4.76 9.43 6.35
C ALA A 151 4.24 9.45 4.91
N GLY A 152 3.05 10.00 4.69
CA GLY A 152 2.49 10.19 3.34
C GLY A 152 1.88 8.95 2.66
N GLY A 153 1.61 7.86 3.36
CA GLY A 153 1.08 6.62 2.77
C GLY A 153 -0.42 6.66 2.44
N GLY A 154 -0.76 7.11 1.22
CA GLY A 154 -2.08 6.97 0.62
C GLY A 154 -2.65 5.55 0.78
N ARG A 155 -3.91 5.50 1.21
CA ARG A 155 -4.68 4.28 1.45
C ARG A 155 -4.75 3.41 0.18
N ARG A 156 -3.85 2.43 0.03
CA ARG A 156 -4.17 1.21 -0.72
C ARG A 156 -5.07 0.31 0.14
N ARG A 157 -6.31 0.75 0.40
CA ARG A 157 -7.38 -0.15 0.84
C ARG A 157 -8.01 -0.76 -0.39
N ARG A 158 -7.54 -1.94 -0.78
CA ARG A 158 -8.35 -2.86 -1.57
C ARG A 158 -9.53 -3.23 -0.67
N PHE A 159 -10.75 -2.94 -1.12
CA PHE A 159 -12.01 -3.30 -0.47
C PHE A 159 -12.04 -4.81 -0.26
N GLY A 160 -11.67 -5.22 0.96
CA GLY A 160 -11.54 -6.60 1.37
C GLY A 160 -12.60 -6.92 2.42
N ARG A 161 -13.64 -7.59 1.94
CA ARG A 161 -14.77 -8.21 2.65
C ARG A 161 -14.34 -8.77 4.01
N GLY A 162 -14.69 -8.05 5.07
CA GLY A 162 -14.63 -8.49 6.47
C GLY A 162 -15.87 -7.94 7.18
N PRO A 163 -16.43 -8.66 8.16
CA PRO A 163 -17.63 -8.20 8.87
C PRO A 163 -17.25 -6.99 9.73
N GLY A 164 -17.52 -5.77 9.24
CA GLY A 164 -17.18 -4.52 9.93
C GLY A 164 -16.73 -3.34 9.05
N GLY A 165 -17.00 -3.34 7.74
CA GLY A 165 -16.75 -2.18 6.88
C GLY A 165 -17.64 -0.99 7.29
N ARG A 166 -17.04 0.12 7.72
CA ARG A 166 -17.72 1.36 8.13
C ARG A 166 -18.27 2.19 6.94
N HIS A 167 -18.74 1.55 5.88
CA HIS A 167 -19.28 2.23 4.70
C HIS A 167 -20.44 1.42 4.10
N THR A 168 -21.42 2.12 3.52
CA THR A 168 -22.60 1.51 2.88
C THR A 168 -22.23 0.90 1.52
N ARG A 169 -23.06 -0.02 1.00
CA ARG A 169 -22.90 -0.62 -0.33
C ARG A 169 -22.74 0.43 -1.44
N ALA A 170 -23.47 1.55 -1.34
CA ALA A 170 -23.35 2.67 -2.27
C ALA A 170 -21.92 3.26 -2.33
N VAL A 171 -21.21 3.29 -1.20
CA VAL A 171 -19.80 3.76 -1.15
C VAL A 171 -18.87 2.75 -1.82
N GLU A 172 -19.12 1.45 -1.66
CA GLU A 172 -18.34 0.41 -2.33
C GLU A 172 -18.49 0.50 -3.85
N ASP A 173 -19.72 0.69 -4.34
CA ASP A 173 -20.02 0.79 -5.77
C ASP A 173 -19.39 2.04 -6.43
N VAL A 174 -19.31 3.16 -5.70
CA VAL A 174 -18.60 4.37 -6.14
C VAL A 174 -17.10 4.11 -6.28
N LEU A 175 -16.50 3.44 -5.31
CA LEU A 175 -15.05 3.22 -5.30
C LEU A 175 -14.61 2.21 -6.35
N GLU A 176 -15.44 1.19 -6.63
CA GLU A 176 -15.21 0.25 -7.72
C GLU A 176 -15.26 0.95 -9.10
N ARG A 177 -16.17 1.90 -9.29
CA ARG A 177 -16.25 2.69 -10.52
C ARG A 177 -15.08 3.64 -10.71
N ALA A 178 -14.70 4.35 -9.65
CA ALA A 178 -13.51 5.21 -9.67
C ALA A 178 -12.26 4.40 -10.03
N GLN A 179 -12.15 3.17 -9.52
CA GLN A 179 -11.06 2.27 -9.85
C GLN A 179 -11.09 1.76 -11.29
N ARG A 180 -12.27 1.44 -11.85
CA ARG A 180 -12.41 1.10 -13.29
C ARG A 180 -11.97 2.26 -14.19
N ARG A 181 -12.31 3.49 -13.80
CA ARG A 181 -11.95 4.70 -14.55
C ARG A 181 -10.46 5.00 -14.51
N ALA A 182 -9.77 4.58 -13.45
CA ALA A 182 -8.34 4.81 -13.31
C ALA A 182 -7.47 4.06 -14.32
N LEU A 183 -7.96 3.05 -15.07
CA LEU A 183 -7.12 2.15 -15.90
C LEU A 183 -5.97 1.51 -15.08
N SER A 184 -5.38 0.42 -15.57
CA SER A 184 -4.48 -0.43 -14.75
C SER A 184 -3.17 0.24 -14.29
N GLU A 185 -2.82 1.41 -14.83
CA GLU A 185 -1.48 1.98 -14.74
C GLU A 185 -1.37 3.25 -13.89
N ARG A 186 -2.48 3.90 -13.51
CA ARG A 186 -2.45 5.10 -12.63
C ARG A 186 -3.24 4.91 -11.34
N ALA A 187 -2.84 5.67 -10.32
CA ALA A 187 -3.58 5.74 -9.06
C ALA A 187 -4.95 6.42 -9.28
N VAL A 188 -5.97 5.97 -8.53
CA VAL A 188 -7.27 6.64 -8.45
C VAL A 188 -7.08 8.01 -7.82
N ASN A 189 -7.51 9.07 -8.51
CA ASN A 189 -7.44 10.44 -8.02
C ASN A 189 -8.82 10.96 -7.58
N THR A 190 -8.87 12.18 -7.05
CA THR A 190 -10.13 12.82 -6.61
C THR A 190 -11.10 13.08 -7.76
N GLY A 191 -10.60 13.24 -8.99
CA GLY A 191 -11.42 13.36 -10.20
C GLY A 191 -12.19 12.08 -10.53
N ASP A 192 -11.52 10.93 -10.47
CA ASP A 192 -12.18 9.63 -10.68
C ASP A 192 -13.31 9.38 -9.67
N LEU A 193 -13.09 9.81 -8.43
CA LEU A 193 -14.07 9.74 -7.36
C LEU A 193 -15.26 10.66 -7.59
N LEU A 194 -15.02 11.91 -8.00
CA LEU A 194 -16.07 12.87 -8.33
C LEU A 194 -16.96 12.35 -9.46
N VAL A 195 -16.34 11.80 -10.50
CA VAL A 195 -17.10 11.24 -11.61
C VAL A 195 -17.88 10.00 -11.18
N ALA A 196 -17.27 9.11 -10.41
CA ALA A 196 -17.96 7.92 -9.91
C ALA A 196 -19.12 8.24 -8.94
N LEU A 197 -19.02 9.34 -8.19
CA LEU A 197 -20.10 9.89 -7.38
C LEU A 197 -21.22 10.43 -8.27
N ALA A 198 -20.90 11.18 -9.32
CA ALA A 198 -21.87 11.74 -10.26
C ALA A 198 -22.62 10.66 -11.06
N GLU A 199 -21.95 9.60 -11.49
CA GLU A 199 -22.54 8.47 -12.23
C GLU A 199 -23.35 7.53 -11.30
N GLY A 200 -23.32 7.76 -9.98
CA GLY A 200 -23.94 6.92 -8.97
C GLY A 200 -25.43 7.07 -8.80
N GLU A 201 -26.21 6.21 -9.45
CA GLU A 201 -27.61 5.98 -9.07
C GLU A 201 -27.71 5.70 -7.56
N GLY A 202 -28.49 6.53 -6.86
CA GLY A 202 -28.70 6.41 -5.41
C GLY A 202 -27.57 6.93 -4.52
N THR A 203 -26.56 7.60 -5.07
CA THR A 203 -25.61 8.34 -4.22
C THR A 203 -26.21 9.68 -3.80
N HIS A 204 -26.01 10.08 -2.54
CA HIS A 204 -26.44 11.40 -2.07
C HIS A 204 -25.86 12.53 -2.93
N PHE A 205 -24.66 12.33 -3.50
CA PHE A 205 -24.08 13.29 -4.44
C PHE A 205 -24.92 13.41 -5.70
N ALA A 206 -25.18 12.31 -6.42
CA ALA A 206 -26.04 12.33 -7.60
C ALA A 206 -27.44 12.89 -7.31
N THR A 207 -28.03 12.58 -6.15
CA THR A 207 -29.31 13.13 -5.70
C THR A 207 -29.25 14.64 -5.44
N LEU A 208 -28.22 15.14 -4.74
CA LEU A 208 -28.03 16.57 -4.48
C LEU A 208 -27.68 17.37 -5.74
N THR A 209 -27.04 16.72 -6.72
CA THR A 209 -26.69 17.33 -7.99
C THR A 209 -27.77 17.16 -9.05
N ALA A 210 -28.82 16.37 -8.78
CA ALA A 210 -29.94 16.20 -9.69
C ALA A 210 -30.75 17.52 -9.73
N GLY A 211 -30.64 18.26 -10.82
CA GLY A 211 -31.31 19.55 -11.01
C GLY A 211 -30.38 20.77 -10.91
N ALA A 212 -29.18 20.61 -10.33
CA ALA A 212 -28.15 21.64 -10.40
C ALA A 212 -27.54 21.67 -11.82
N SER A 213 -27.24 22.87 -12.37
CA SER A 213 -26.48 23.02 -13.62
C SER A 213 -25.00 22.68 -13.44
N LEU A 214 -24.72 21.51 -12.87
CA LEU A 214 -23.38 20.97 -12.78
C LEU A 214 -23.00 20.30 -14.10
N PRO A 215 -21.72 20.34 -14.50
CA PRO A 215 -21.25 19.60 -15.65
C PRO A 215 -21.54 18.11 -15.45
N ASP A 216 -21.97 17.43 -16.51
CA ASP A 216 -22.21 15.99 -16.44
C ASP A 216 -20.91 15.23 -16.09
N ALA A 217 -21.07 13.97 -15.68
CA ALA A 217 -19.97 13.08 -15.32
C ALA A 217 -18.85 13.02 -16.38
N SER A 218 -19.22 13.12 -17.67
CA SER A 218 -18.27 13.13 -18.78
C SER A 218 -17.42 14.41 -18.77
N THR A 219 -18.07 15.56 -18.59
CA THR A 219 -17.45 16.87 -18.55
C THR A 219 -16.57 17.05 -17.32
N LEU A 220 -17.03 16.62 -16.14
CA LEU A 220 -16.22 16.58 -14.92
C LEU A 220 -14.98 15.70 -15.09
N GLY A 221 -15.12 14.55 -15.77
CA GLY A 221 -14.01 13.66 -16.05
C GLY A 221 -12.98 14.25 -17.02
N ALA A 222 -13.44 14.97 -18.04
CA ALA A 222 -12.56 15.66 -18.98
C ALA A 222 -11.75 16.77 -18.30
N GLU A 223 -12.39 17.60 -17.47
CA GLU A 223 -11.69 18.65 -16.70
C GLU A 223 -10.74 18.07 -15.64
N ALA A 224 -11.13 17.00 -14.96
CA ALA A 224 -10.25 16.32 -14.02
C ALA A 224 -8.98 15.77 -14.68
N ASN A 225 -9.10 15.18 -15.89
CA ASN A 225 -7.96 14.68 -16.63
C ASN A 225 -6.99 15.80 -17.04
N LYS A 226 -7.51 16.95 -17.49
CA LYS A 226 -6.68 18.13 -17.80
C LYS A 226 -5.86 18.60 -16.59
N LEU A 227 -6.43 18.58 -15.39
CA LEU A 227 -5.73 18.95 -14.15
C LEU A 227 -4.63 17.95 -13.74
N VAL A 228 -4.81 16.67 -14.06
CA VAL A 228 -3.80 15.62 -13.82
C VAL A 228 -2.63 15.75 -14.79
N GLU A 229 -2.92 16.01 -16.06
CA GLU A 229 -1.91 16.20 -17.11
C GLU A 229 -1.10 17.48 -16.90
N ALA A 230 -1.69 18.52 -16.31
CA ALA A 230 -1.04 19.79 -16.07
C ALA A 230 0.02 19.80 -14.96
N LYS A 231 0.28 18.69 -14.24
CA LYS A 231 1.12 18.65 -13.02
C LYS A 231 0.73 19.80 -12.07
N ALA A 232 -0.40 19.67 -11.40
CA ALA A 232 -0.82 20.66 -10.40
C ALA A 232 0.36 20.98 -9.45
N PRO A 233 0.77 22.25 -9.32
CA PRO A 233 1.91 22.61 -8.50
C PRO A 233 1.65 22.22 -7.04
N ASP A 234 2.67 21.68 -6.38
CA ASP A 234 2.64 21.40 -4.95
C ASP A 234 2.16 22.65 -4.20
N GLY A 235 1.00 22.57 -3.53
CA GLY A 235 0.40 23.69 -2.79
C GLY A 235 -1.03 24.10 -3.19
N ALA A 236 -1.61 23.54 -4.26
CA ALA A 236 -2.97 23.88 -4.70
C ALA A 236 -4.08 23.63 -3.65
N LEU A 237 -3.86 22.72 -2.69
CA LEU A 237 -4.82 22.40 -1.62
C LEU A 237 -4.95 23.51 -0.56
N ASP A 238 -4.09 24.53 -0.57
CA ASP A 238 -4.12 25.66 0.36
C ASP A 238 -4.77 26.93 -0.22
N ALA A 239 -5.25 26.84 -1.47
CA ALA A 239 -5.78 27.97 -2.24
C ALA A 239 -7.22 28.35 -1.91
N VAL A 240 -8.05 27.42 -1.41
CA VAL A 240 -9.45 27.68 -1.05
C VAL A 240 -9.75 27.18 0.35
N ARG A 241 -10.26 28.04 1.23
CA ARG A 241 -10.69 27.69 2.60
C ARG A 241 -12.13 28.13 2.82
N LEU A 242 -12.97 27.22 3.31
CA LEU A 242 -14.32 27.52 3.78
C LEU A 242 -14.30 27.63 5.31
N ASP A 243 -14.75 28.75 5.85
CA ASP A 243 -15.06 28.87 7.27
C ASP A 243 -16.43 28.23 7.53
N PRO A 244 -16.50 27.11 8.28
CA PRO A 244 -17.74 26.37 8.49
C PRO A 244 -18.74 27.11 9.39
N LYS A 245 -18.34 28.16 10.11
CA LYS A 245 -19.24 28.94 10.97
C LYS A 245 -19.86 30.13 10.25
N SER A 246 -19.06 30.81 9.43
CA SER A 246 -19.51 32.01 8.72
C SER A 246 -19.95 31.71 7.27
N GLY A 247 -19.61 30.53 6.74
CA GLY A 247 -19.79 30.21 5.33
C GLY A 247 -18.81 30.96 4.41
N ALA A 248 -17.86 31.71 4.98
CA ALA A 248 -16.95 32.52 4.17
C ALA A 248 -15.96 31.65 3.40
N VAL A 249 -15.87 31.85 2.09
CA VAL A 249 -14.90 31.20 1.21
C VAL A 249 -13.73 32.17 0.98
N THR A 250 -12.53 31.78 1.41
CA THR A 250 -11.29 32.52 1.13
C THR A 250 -10.54 31.84 -0.01
N ILE A 251 -10.33 32.56 -1.11
CA ILE A 251 -9.54 32.10 -2.26
C ILE A 251 -8.24 32.89 -2.31
N LYS A 252 -7.10 32.23 -2.06
CA LYS A 252 -5.77 32.86 -2.05
C LYS A 252 -5.19 33.06 -3.45
N ASP A 253 -5.65 32.29 -4.43
CA ASP A 253 -5.23 32.42 -5.83
C ASP A 253 -6.06 33.53 -6.51
N PRO A 254 -5.44 34.65 -6.95
CA PRO A 254 -6.17 35.76 -7.58
C PRO A 254 -6.88 35.39 -8.88
N ALA A 255 -6.32 34.47 -9.68
CA ALA A 255 -6.91 34.06 -10.94
C ALA A 255 -8.16 33.20 -10.69
N LEU A 256 -8.08 32.31 -9.70
CA LEU A 256 -9.21 31.48 -9.26
C LEU A 256 -10.31 32.34 -8.61
N ALA A 257 -9.94 33.34 -7.81
CA ALA A 257 -10.87 34.28 -7.21
C ALA A 257 -11.64 35.07 -8.28
N ALA A 258 -10.94 35.55 -9.32
CA ALA A 258 -11.56 36.25 -10.44
C ALA A 258 -12.53 35.35 -11.23
N ALA A 259 -12.16 34.09 -11.48
CA ALA A 259 -13.02 33.13 -12.15
C ALA A 259 -14.29 32.82 -11.32
N PHE A 260 -14.13 32.67 -10.00
CA PHE A 260 -15.24 32.42 -9.09
C PHE A 260 -16.21 33.61 -9.02
N MET A 261 -15.70 34.84 -8.89
CA MET A 261 -16.52 36.06 -8.89
C MET A 261 -17.28 36.22 -10.21
N LYS A 262 -16.63 35.95 -11.34
CA LYS A 262 -17.30 35.98 -12.65
C LYS A 262 -18.46 34.98 -12.73
N ALA A 263 -18.28 33.77 -12.21
CA ALA A 263 -19.34 32.75 -12.15
C ALA A 263 -20.50 33.17 -11.22
N PHE A 264 -20.17 33.81 -10.10
CA PHE A 264 -21.15 34.36 -9.16
C PHE A 264 -21.99 35.47 -9.79
N GLU A 265 -21.34 36.44 -10.43
CA GLU A 265 -22.00 37.56 -11.10
C GLU A 265 -22.83 37.12 -12.31
N SER A 266 -22.42 36.04 -13.00
CA SER A 266 -23.19 35.48 -14.11
C SER A 266 -24.43 34.69 -13.69
N GLY A 267 -24.72 34.59 -12.38
CA GLY A 267 -25.85 33.82 -11.87
C GLY A 267 -25.71 32.31 -12.09
N ALA A 268 -24.47 31.81 -12.21
CA ALA A 268 -24.22 30.38 -12.38
C ALA A 268 -24.57 29.57 -11.11
N PHE A 269 -24.70 30.25 -9.97
CA PHE A 269 -25.22 29.70 -8.74
C PHE A 269 -26.71 30.06 -8.62
N LYS A 270 -27.58 29.06 -8.74
CA LYS A 270 -29.01 29.21 -8.44
C LYS A 270 -29.26 28.64 -7.05
N ALA A 271 -29.95 29.38 -6.20
CA ALA A 271 -30.54 28.82 -4.99
C ALA A 271 -31.70 27.91 -5.41
N ASP A 272 -31.74 26.71 -4.85
CA ASP A 272 -32.88 25.83 -5.01
C ASP A 272 -33.95 26.29 -4.01
N ASP A 273 -35.01 26.92 -4.50
CA ASP A 273 -36.17 27.30 -3.68
C ASP A 273 -36.94 26.02 -3.35
N ALA A 274 -36.46 25.30 -2.33
CA ALA A 274 -37.15 24.15 -1.77
C ALA A 274 -38.37 24.59 -0.96
N ASP A 275 -39.45 24.93 -1.66
CA ASP A 275 -40.80 24.59 -1.22
C ASP A 275 -41.27 23.40 -2.05
N HIS A 276 -41.96 22.45 -1.38
CA HIS A 276 -42.52 21.14 -1.79
C HIS A 276 -41.75 19.92 -1.27
#